data_AF-A0A386WUI7-F1
#
_entry.id   AF-A0A386WUI7-F1
#
_cell.length_a   1.000
_cell.length_b   1.000
_cell.length_c   1.000
_cell.angle_alpha   90.00
_cell.angle_beta   90.00
_cell.angle_gamma   90.00
#
_symmetry.space_group_name_H-M   'P 1'
#
loop_
_entity.id
_entity.type
_entity.pdbx_description
1 polymer ?
#
loop_
_entity_poly.entity_id
_entity_poly.type
_entity_poly.pdbx_seq_one_letter_code
_entity_poly.pdbx_strand_id
1 'polypeptide(L)'
;MTTNLQAADTETDQGLADEPRTWWFTFPLDSRYAARYVATYGTHETARAGVVAHFGESFAGQFASAEEAGVKARGLMRLRSDEWPGGPADPALEPEANGDVKHEITRAWKGGPGECGVQCACDLTYDGFDDLAQPTELMDRHIANPSGAEHPAAAASIEETPAADGPESRRLPAAGLEPGMYVASGEPEMPGWEVRHVERAEDGADLVGVVFAGPYYMEYDATELLELVDEQLVEQARAKARARARRAQQIEALRQLADLAERDEFVPLPPWTLRLHAGLDSTAAVRRLAAALDLPVSEDRYGARADWRYGGTEQCPAVHLEASAPHGPSAGKSGRASVVPPLALPAAPAAPETAPAAPAEDEQSGGER
;
A
#
# COMPACT_ATOMS: atom_id res chain seq x y z
N MET A 1 22.46 -60.50 -2.39
CA MET A 1 23.11 -59.40 -1.63
C MET A 1 22.14 -58.24 -1.64
N THR A 2 21.36 -58.12 -0.58
CA THR A 2 20.26 -57.16 -0.44
C THR A 2 20.73 -56.10 0.53
N THR A 3 20.99 -54.90 0.02
CA THR A 3 21.47 -53.77 0.81
C THR A 3 20.29 -53.19 1.59
N ASN A 4 20.28 -53.42 2.90
CA ASN A 4 19.39 -52.75 3.84
C ASN A 4 19.82 -51.28 3.96
N LEU A 5 18.99 -50.35 3.47
CA LEU A 5 19.03 -48.95 3.92
C LEU A 5 18.48 -48.91 5.34
N GLN A 6 19.36 -48.78 6.33
CA GLN A 6 18.97 -48.32 7.65
C GLN A 6 18.69 -46.82 7.59
N ALA A 7 17.50 -46.44 8.07
CA ALA A 7 17.13 -45.06 8.34
C ALA A 7 18.15 -44.45 9.30
N ALA A 8 18.74 -43.33 8.88
CA ALA A 8 19.51 -42.48 9.78
C ALA A 8 18.51 -41.74 10.68
N ASP A 9 18.72 -41.89 11.98
CA ASP A 9 17.99 -41.20 13.04
C ASP A 9 18.03 -39.68 12.83
N THR A 10 16.86 -39.09 12.62
CA THR A 10 16.61 -37.63 12.72
C THR A 10 16.65 -37.21 14.18
N GLU A 11 17.86 -37.09 14.73
CA GLU A 11 18.12 -36.68 16.10
C GLU A 11 18.88 -35.34 16.08
N THR A 12 18.22 -34.22 15.75
CA THR A 12 18.85 -32.89 15.87
C THR A 12 17.93 -31.66 15.97
N ASP A 13 16.62 -31.77 16.25
CA ASP A 13 15.74 -30.58 16.21
C ASP A 13 14.87 -30.34 17.45
N GLN A 14 15.13 -31.03 18.56
CA GLN A 14 14.38 -30.80 19.80
C GLN A 14 14.80 -29.53 20.57
N GLY A 15 15.93 -28.91 20.24
CA GLY A 15 16.45 -27.75 20.97
C GLY A 15 15.84 -26.39 20.58
N LEU A 16 15.24 -26.27 19.39
CA LEU A 16 14.70 -25.00 18.88
C LEU A 16 13.21 -24.78 19.21
N ALA A 17 12.51 -25.81 19.68
CA ALA A 17 11.07 -25.76 19.94
C ALA A 17 10.69 -24.88 21.16
N ASP A 18 11.62 -24.71 22.10
CA ASP A 18 11.36 -24.03 23.38
C ASP A 18 11.67 -22.53 23.37
N GLU A 19 12.36 -22.00 22.36
CA GLU A 19 12.66 -20.58 22.29
C GLU A 19 11.46 -19.79 21.74
N PRO A 20 11.02 -18.72 22.42
CA PRO A 20 9.93 -17.89 21.95
C PRO A 20 10.32 -17.18 20.65
N ARG A 21 9.51 -17.40 19.60
CA ARG A 21 9.68 -16.81 18.27
C ARG A 21 8.33 -16.61 17.61
N THR A 22 8.31 -15.95 16.46
CA THR A 22 7.11 -15.96 15.61
C THR A 22 6.97 -17.34 14.97
N TRP A 23 5.75 -17.85 14.92
CA TRP A 23 5.39 -19.10 14.26
C TRP A 23 4.34 -18.83 13.19
N TRP A 24 4.51 -19.43 12.02
CA TRP A 24 3.66 -19.25 10.85
C TRP A 24 2.82 -20.50 10.61
N PHE A 25 1.50 -20.33 10.51
CA PHE A 25 0.54 -21.40 10.30
C PHE A 25 -0.19 -21.16 8.98
N THR A 26 -0.18 -22.14 8.08
CA THR A 26 -0.88 -22.06 6.79
C THR A 26 -2.09 -22.98 6.76
N PHE A 27 -3.04 -22.76 5.86
CA PHE A 27 -4.28 -23.54 5.79
C PHE A 27 -4.37 -24.42 4.54
N PRO A 28 -5.12 -25.53 4.59
CA PRO A 28 -5.38 -26.38 3.43
C PRO A 28 -6.02 -25.63 2.27
N LEU A 29 -5.77 -26.08 1.04
CA LEU A 29 -6.28 -25.45 -0.20
C LEU A 29 -7.82 -25.50 -0.32
N ASP A 30 -8.45 -26.46 0.34
CA ASP A 30 -9.89 -26.68 0.40
C ASP A 30 -10.57 -25.95 1.59
N SER A 31 -9.80 -25.26 2.43
CA SER A 31 -10.34 -24.49 3.55
C SER A 31 -10.83 -23.09 3.11
N ARG A 32 -11.76 -22.50 3.87
CA ARG A 32 -12.17 -21.08 3.69
C ARG A 32 -11.04 -20.07 3.88
N TYR A 33 -9.92 -20.52 4.46
CA TYR A 33 -8.71 -19.72 4.70
C TYR A 33 -7.58 -20.06 3.71
N ALA A 34 -7.91 -20.71 2.58
CA ALA A 34 -6.95 -20.98 1.53
C ALA A 34 -6.22 -19.70 1.09
N ALA A 35 -4.94 -19.84 0.73
CA ALA A 35 -4.03 -18.74 0.41
C ALA A 35 -3.82 -17.71 1.54
N ARG A 36 -4.17 -18.05 2.80
CA ARG A 36 -3.87 -17.23 3.97
C ARG A 36 -2.91 -17.92 4.94
N TYR A 37 -2.33 -17.13 5.82
CA TYR A 37 -1.53 -17.61 6.94
C TYR A 37 -1.81 -16.81 8.21
N VAL A 38 -1.56 -17.42 9.36
CA VAL A 38 -1.57 -16.79 10.68
C VAL A 38 -0.14 -16.74 11.22
N ALA A 39 0.23 -15.65 11.87
CA ALA A 39 1.50 -15.51 12.56
C ALA A 39 1.28 -15.10 14.02
N THR A 40 1.82 -15.86 14.95
CA THR A 40 1.71 -15.63 16.41
C THR A 40 3.09 -15.74 17.06
N TYR A 41 3.32 -15.01 18.15
CA TYR A 41 4.60 -15.04 18.86
C TYR A 41 4.48 -15.88 20.13
N GLY A 42 5.43 -16.77 20.37
CA GLY A 42 5.48 -17.62 21.55
C GLY A 42 6.41 -18.81 21.38
N THR A 43 6.43 -19.70 22.36
CA THR A 43 6.97 -21.05 22.16
C THR A 43 6.12 -21.77 21.11
N HIS A 44 6.67 -22.83 20.49
CA HIS A 44 5.91 -23.61 19.52
C HIS A 44 4.55 -24.06 20.06
N GLU A 45 4.55 -24.58 21.29
CA GLU A 45 3.36 -25.09 21.96
C GLU A 45 2.32 -24.00 22.23
N THR A 46 2.75 -22.83 22.75
CA THR A 46 1.84 -21.71 23.03
C THR A 46 1.27 -21.10 21.77
N ALA A 47 2.09 -20.95 20.72
CA ALA A 47 1.65 -20.46 19.42
C ALA A 47 0.63 -21.42 18.78
N ARG A 48 0.92 -22.72 18.79
CA ARG A 48 0.02 -23.77 18.28
C ARG A 48 -1.29 -23.81 19.07
N ALA A 49 -1.23 -23.75 20.40
CA ALA A 49 -2.42 -23.74 21.25
C ALA A 49 -3.33 -22.54 20.92
N GLY A 50 -2.76 -21.36 20.72
CA GLY A 50 -3.50 -20.17 20.29
C GLY A 50 -4.20 -20.37 18.95
N VAL A 51 -3.51 -20.89 17.92
CA VAL A 51 -4.12 -21.14 16.62
C VAL A 51 -5.19 -22.23 16.69
N VAL A 52 -4.95 -23.32 17.43
CA VAL A 52 -5.93 -24.41 17.62
C VAL A 52 -7.19 -23.89 18.31
N ALA A 53 -7.05 -22.97 19.26
CA ALA A 53 -8.17 -22.34 19.95
C ALA A 53 -9.04 -21.44 19.05
N HIS A 54 -8.67 -21.20 17.80
CA HIS A 54 -9.49 -20.45 16.84
C HIS A 54 -9.86 -21.29 15.61
N PHE A 55 -8.88 -22.01 15.06
CA PHE A 55 -9.01 -22.71 13.78
C PHE A 55 -9.14 -24.23 13.92
N GLY A 56 -9.13 -24.75 15.16
CA GLY A 56 -9.03 -26.18 15.42
C GLY A 56 -7.71 -26.77 14.91
N GLU A 57 -7.68 -28.08 14.66
CA GLU A 57 -6.48 -28.75 14.14
C GLU A 57 -6.34 -28.67 12.61
N SER A 58 -7.08 -27.78 11.96
CA SER A 58 -7.25 -27.72 10.50
C SER A 58 -6.25 -26.80 9.77
N PHE A 59 -4.97 -26.87 10.13
CA PHE A 59 -3.90 -26.16 9.42
C PHE A 59 -3.04 -27.12 8.60
N ALA A 60 -2.54 -26.65 7.45
CA ALA A 60 -1.74 -27.44 6.51
C ALA A 60 -0.27 -27.54 6.92
N GLY A 61 0.24 -26.57 7.66
CA GLY A 61 1.63 -26.57 8.10
C GLY A 61 1.90 -25.52 9.16
N GLN A 62 2.97 -25.75 9.93
CA GLN A 62 3.49 -24.91 10.99
C GLN A 62 4.99 -24.71 10.72
N PHE A 63 5.47 -23.47 10.72
CA PHE A 63 6.81 -23.13 10.23
C PHE A 63 7.48 -22.13 11.17
N ALA A 64 8.81 -22.19 11.26
CA ALA A 64 9.61 -21.33 12.13
C ALA A 64 10.06 -20.04 11.44
N SER A 65 9.75 -19.86 10.15
CA SER A 65 10.00 -18.65 9.37
C SER A 65 8.95 -18.42 8.28
N ALA A 66 8.87 -17.18 7.76
CA ALA A 66 7.98 -16.83 6.66
C ALA A 66 8.42 -17.47 5.33
N GLU A 67 9.73 -17.67 5.17
CA GLU A 67 10.37 -18.32 4.03
C GLU A 67 9.98 -19.79 3.94
N GLU A 68 10.06 -20.53 5.05
CA GLU A 68 9.61 -21.93 5.14
C GLU A 68 8.11 -22.08 4.86
N ALA A 69 7.29 -21.14 5.37
CA ALA A 69 5.87 -21.10 5.07
C ALA A 69 5.56 -20.74 3.61
N GLY A 70 6.56 -20.29 2.84
CA GLY A 70 6.42 -19.89 1.45
C GLY A 70 5.55 -18.65 1.27
N VAL A 71 5.48 -17.74 2.25
CA VAL A 71 4.56 -16.58 2.24
C VAL A 71 4.69 -15.76 0.97
N LYS A 72 5.93 -15.36 0.62
CA LYS A 72 6.19 -14.56 -0.59
C LYS A 72 6.04 -15.38 -1.87
N ALA A 73 6.55 -16.62 -1.87
CA ALA A 73 6.54 -17.47 -3.06
C ALA A 73 5.12 -17.89 -3.48
N ARG A 74 4.21 -18.06 -2.52
CA ARG A 74 2.82 -18.49 -2.75
C ARG A 74 1.81 -17.34 -2.69
N GLY A 75 2.27 -16.11 -2.49
CA GLY A 75 1.39 -14.95 -2.36
C GLY A 75 0.40 -15.04 -1.18
N LEU A 76 0.82 -15.64 -0.06
CA LEU A 76 -0.08 -15.83 1.09
C LEU A 76 -0.37 -14.50 1.78
N MET A 77 -1.64 -14.26 2.10
CA MET A 77 -2.07 -13.07 2.83
C MET A 77 -2.18 -13.36 4.33
N ARG A 78 -1.70 -12.42 5.16
CA ARG A 78 -1.80 -12.55 6.61
C ARG A 78 -3.25 -12.37 7.06
N LEU A 79 -3.76 -13.32 7.83
CA LEU A 79 -5.02 -13.20 8.53
C LEU A 79 -4.78 -12.47 9.87
N ARG A 80 -5.40 -11.30 10.03
CA ARG A 80 -5.23 -10.45 11.21
C ARG A 80 -6.00 -11.06 12.39
N SER A 81 -5.56 -10.79 13.62
CA SER A 81 -6.17 -11.40 14.82
C SER A 81 -7.64 -11.04 15.03
N ASP A 82 -8.09 -9.88 14.54
CA ASP A 82 -9.50 -9.45 14.50
C ASP A 82 -10.34 -10.19 13.44
N GLU A 83 -9.69 -10.87 12.49
CA GLU A 83 -10.33 -11.69 11.45
C GLU A 83 -10.33 -13.19 11.80
N TRP A 84 -9.78 -13.56 12.96
CA TRP A 84 -9.80 -14.94 13.42
C TRP A 84 -11.24 -15.29 13.81
N PRO A 85 -11.70 -16.52 13.51
CA PRO A 85 -13.01 -16.95 13.97
C PRO A 85 -13.04 -16.87 15.51
N GLY A 86 -14.18 -16.45 16.07
CA GLY A 86 -14.43 -16.70 17.50
C GLY A 86 -14.18 -18.19 17.76
N GLY A 87 -13.44 -18.53 18.82
CA GLY A 87 -12.94 -19.88 19.05
C GLY A 87 -14.01 -21.00 19.06
N PRO A 88 -13.64 -22.27 19.31
CA PRO A 88 -14.47 -23.47 19.09
C PRO A 88 -15.70 -23.61 20.01
N ALA A 89 -16.23 -22.52 20.56
CA ALA A 89 -17.49 -22.47 21.27
C ALA A 89 -18.69 -22.05 20.40
N ASP A 90 -18.54 -21.90 19.08
CA ASP A 90 -19.69 -21.70 18.20
C ASP A 90 -19.81 -22.86 17.19
N PRO A 91 -20.47 -23.97 17.56
CA PRO A 91 -20.69 -25.10 16.67
C PRO A 91 -21.58 -24.64 15.52
N ALA A 92 -20.96 -24.36 14.37
CA ALA A 92 -21.63 -24.04 13.12
C ALA A 92 -22.78 -23.02 13.32
N LEU A 93 -22.43 -21.73 13.34
CA LEU A 93 -23.30 -20.76 12.69
C LEU A 93 -23.47 -21.24 11.24
N GLU A 94 -24.50 -22.06 11.01
CA GLU A 94 -25.28 -21.95 9.78
C GLU A 94 -25.45 -20.46 9.55
N PRO A 95 -25.21 -19.94 8.32
CA PRO A 95 -25.35 -18.52 8.08
C PRO A 95 -26.69 -18.11 8.66
N GLU A 96 -26.69 -17.31 9.74
CA GLU A 96 -27.91 -16.77 10.29
C GLU A 96 -28.59 -16.15 9.09
N ALA A 97 -29.72 -16.73 8.69
CA ALA A 97 -30.48 -16.26 7.55
C ALA A 97 -30.65 -14.77 7.79
N ASN A 98 -29.93 -13.94 7.00
CA ASN A 98 -29.79 -12.50 7.15
C ASN A 98 -31.09 -11.95 7.74
N GLY A 99 -31.12 -11.76 9.07
CA GLY A 99 -32.33 -11.27 9.72
C GLY A 99 -32.61 -9.93 9.07
N ASP A 100 -33.78 -9.79 8.44
CA ASP A 100 -34.17 -8.66 7.58
C ASP A 100 -33.45 -7.36 7.95
N VAL A 101 -32.26 -7.14 7.38
CA VAL A 101 -31.49 -5.92 7.64
C VAL A 101 -32.28 -4.84 6.94
N LYS A 102 -32.74 -3.83 7.68
CA LYS A 102 -33.41 -2.69 7.07
C LYS A 102 -32.38 -1.93 6.23
N HIS A 103 -32.40 -2.14 4.92
CA HIS A 103 -31.52 -1.44 3.98
C HIS A 103 -31.91 0.05 3.96
N GLU A 104 -31.00 0.91 4.39
CA GLU A 104 -31.12 2.37 4.32
C GLU A 104 -29.73 2.99 4.18
N ILE A 105 -29.67 4.20 3.61
CA ILE A 105 -28.42 4.96 3.49
C ILE A 105 -28.02 5.42 4.89
N THR A 106 -27.00 4.80 5.48
CA THR A 106 -26.46 5.21 6.78
C THR A 106 -25.48 6.37 6.65
N ARG A 107 -24.90 6.54 5.45
CA ARG A 107 -23.92 7.59 5.19
C ARG A 107 -23.88 7.99 3.72
N ALA A 108 -23.70 9.28 3.48
CA ALA A 108 -23.37 9.86 2.18
C ALA A 108 -22.23 10.88 2.36
N TRP A 109 -21.34 10.98 1.37
CA TRP A 109 -20.27 11.97 1.40
C TRP A 109 -20.02 12.55 0.01
N LYS A 110 -19.77 13.86 -0.02
CA LYS A 110 -19.43 14.61 -1.22
C LYS A 110 -17.96 15.02 -1.13
N GLY A 111 -17.18 14.66 -2.14
CA GLY A 111 -15.77 15.01 -2.27
C GLY A 111 -15.47 15.76 -3.58
N GLY A 112 -14.19 15.83 -3.96
CA GLY A 112 -13.78 16.24 -5.30
C GLY A 112 -14.15 15.21 -6.38
N PRO A 113 -13.71 15.42 -7.63
CA PRO A 113 -13.86 14.43 -8.69
C PRO A 113 -13.36 13.04 -8.25
N GLY A 114 -14.19 12.02 -8.41
CA GLY A 114 -13.94 10.64 -7.97
C GLY A 114 -14.01 10.39 -6.47
N GLU A 115 -14.50 11.32 -5.65
CA GLU A 115 -14.50 11.19 -4.18
C GLU A 115 -15.91 11.21 -3.55
N CYS A 116 -16.98 11.25 -4.33
CA CYS A 116 -18.35 11.11 -3.82
C CYS A 116 -18.72 9.63 -3.59
N GLY A 117 -19.57 9.37 -2.59
CA GLY A 117 -20.06 8.01 -2.32
C GLY A 117 -21.15 7.93 -1.24
N VAL A 118 -21.73 6.73 -1.09
CA VAL A 118 -22.77 6.40 -0.11
C VAL A 118 -22.60 4.98 0.45
N GLN A 119 -23.08 4.73 1.67
CA GLN A 119 -22.99 3.45 2.38
C GLN A 119 -24.37 3.02 2.92
N CYS A 120 -24.67 1.73 2.81
CA CYS A 120 -25.89 1.09 3.33
C CYS A 120 -25.69 0.58 4.76
N ALA A 121 -26.78 0.34 5.48
CA ALA A 121 -26.78 -0.36 6.77
C ALA A 121 -26.24 -1.80 6.71
N CYS A 122 -26.27 -2.45 5.54
CA CYS A 122 -25.67 -3.76 5.31
C CYS A 122 -24.17 -3.70 4.94
N ASP A 123 -23.53 -2.54 5.12
CA ASP A 123 -22.13 -2.23 4.79
C ASP A 123 -21.76 -2.20 3.30
N LEU A 124 -22.71 -2.36 2.38
CA LEU A 124 -22.48 -2.09 0.96
C LEU A 124 -22.10 -0.61 0.76
N THR A 125 -21.07 -0.35 -0.02
CA THR A 125 -20.56 0.99 -0.31
C THR A 125 -20.44 1.22 -1.81
N TYR A 126 -20.93 2.37 -2.28
CA TYR A 126 -20.66 2.90 -3.62
C TYR A 126 -19.82 4.15 -3.48
N ASP A 127 -18.57 4.12 -3.95
CA ASP A 127 -17.61 5.23 -3.90
C ASP A 127 -16.92 5.44 -5.25
N GLY A 128 -16.11 6.49 -5.38
CA GLY A 128 -15.38 6.76 -6.62
C GLY A 128 -16.10 7.65 -7.64
N PHE A 129 -17.20 8.32 -7.25
CA PHE A 129 -18.02 9.10 -8.19
C PHE A 129 -17.69 10.61 -8.17
N ASP A 130 -17.86 11.27 -9.30
CA ASP A 130 -17.66 12.73 -9.41
C ASP A 130 -18.79 13.55 -8.76
N ASP A 131 -19.99 12.97 -8.66
CA ASP A 131 -21.15 13.59 -8.05
C ASP A 131 -21.93 12.58 -7.19
N LEU A 132 -22.69 13.08 -6.22
CA LEU A 132 -23.44 12.27 -5.27
C LEU A 132 -24.68 11.60 -5.89
N ALA A 133 -25.18 12.08 -7.04
CA ALA A 133 -26.39 11.55 -7.67
C ALA A 133 -26.23 10.08 -8.10
N GLN A 134 -25.10 9.75 -8.75
CA GLN A 134 -24.82 8.38 -9.21
C GLN A 134 -24.74 7.34 -8.09
N PRO A 135 -23.92 7.50 -7.03
CA PRO A 135 -23.85 6.52 -5.95
C PRO A 135 -25.17 6.42 -5.18
N THR A 136 -25.92 7.52 -5.07
CA THR A 136 -27.26 7.50 -4.44
C THR A 136 -28.24 6.68 -5.26
N GLU A 137 -28.28 6.82 -6.58
CA GLU A 137 -29.15 6.02 -7.45
C GLU A 137 -28.83 4.52 -7.37
N LEU A 138 -27.55 4.16 -7.36
CA LEU A 138 -27.11 2.77 -7.19
C LEU A 138 -27.53 2.22 -5.82
N MET A 139 -27.44 3.03 -4.78
CA MET A 139 -27.85 2.66 -3.44
C MET A 139 -29.36 2.52 -3.29
N ASP A 140 -30.15 3.42 -3.89
CA ASP A 140 -31.60 3.31 -3.91
C ASP A 140 -32.06 2.04 -4.64
N ARG A 141 -31.35 1.65 -5.72
CA ARG A 141 -31.59 0.38 -6.41
C ARG A 141 -31.30 -0.82 -5.51
N HIS A 142 -30.19 -0.79 -4.77
CA HIS A 142 -29.86 -1.82 -3.79
C HIS A 142 -30.91 -1.90 -2.67
N ILE A 143 -31.35 -0.77 -2.11
CA ILE A 143 -32.39 -0.71 -1.08
C ILE A 143 -33.72 -1.27 -1.59
N ALA A 144 -34.07 -0.99 -2.86
CA ALA A 144 -35.30 -1.48 -3.46
C ALA A 144 -35.27 -2.99 -3.80
N ASN A 145 -34.08 -3.55 -4.04
CA ASN A 145 -33.91 -4.97 -4.39
C ASN A 145 -32.64 -5.56 -3.73
N PRO A 146 -32.64 -5.79 -2.41
CA PRO A 146 -31.44 -6.19 -1.67
C PRO A 146 -30.94 -7.60 -2.03
N SER A 147 -31.81 -8.44 -2.58
CA SER A 147 -31.50 -9.81 -3.05
C SER A 147 -31.09 -9.87 -4.52
N GLY A 148 -31.19 -8.76 -5.25
CA GLY A 148 -30.63 -8.61 -6.59
C GLY A 148 -29.10 -8.59 -6.49
N ALA A 149 -28.50 -9.78 -6.51
CA ALA A 149 -27.06 -10.03 -6.36
C ALA A 149 -26.23 -9.51 -7.55
N GLU A 150 -26.38 -8.25 -7.91
CA GLU A 150 -25.35 -7.47 -8.58
C GLU A 150 -24.53 -6.79 -7.47
N HIS A 151 -23.88 -7.59 -6.63
CA HIS A 151 -22.77 -7.09 -5.85
C HIS A 151 -21.68 -6.72 -6.85
N PRO A 152 -21.31 -5.43 -7.03
CA PRO A 152 -20.04 -5.14 -7.68
C PRO A 152 -18.98 -5.77 -6.77
N ALA A 153 -18.28 -6.78 -7.27
CA ALA A 153 -17.18 -7.38 -6.55
C ALA A 153 -16.23 -6.26 -6.10
N ALA A 154 -15.97 -6.19 -4.78
CA ALA A 154 -15.00 -5.28 -4.21
C ALA A 154 -13.69 -5.41 -5.02
N ALA A 155 -13.25 -4.29 -5.62
CA ALA A 155 -12.15 -4.14 -6.58
C ALA A 155 -12.47 -4.31 -8.09
N ALA A 156 -13.70 -4.03 -8.53
CA ALA A 156 -13.96 -3.54 -9.88
C ALA A 156 -14.25 -2.01 -9.88
N SER A 157 -13.26 -1.20 -9.46
CA SER A 157 -13.01 0.09 -10.11
C SER A 157 -11.99 -0.11 -11.24
N ILE A 158 -12.11 -1.22 -11.96
CA ILE A 158 -12.04 -1.15 -13.41
C ILE A 158 -13.44 -0.64 -13.71
N GLU A 159 -13.55 0.65 -14.05
CA GLU A 159 -14.57 0.99 -15.03
C GLU A 159 -14.51 -0.13 -16.06
N GLU A 160 -15.57 -0.94 -16.18
CA GLU A 160 -16.06 -1.14 -17.53
C GLU A 160 -16.18 0.27 -18.07
N THR A 161 -15.08 0.73 -18.67
CA THR A 161 -15.05 1.83 -19.60
C THR A 161 -16.28 1.53 -20.44
N PRO A 162 -17.32 2.38 -20.38
CA PRO A 162 -18.58 2.08 -21.03
C PRO A 162 -18.23 1.59 -22.41
N ALA A 163 -18.72 0.38 -22.76
CA ALA A 163 -18.45 -0.25 -24.04
C ALA A 163 -18.44 0.84 -25.11
N ALA A 164 -17.28 0.96 -25.76
CA ALA A 164 -16.78 2.16 -26.44
C ALA A 164 -17.74 2.76 -27.47
N ASP A 165 -18.74 3.51 -26.98
CA ASP A 165 -19.54 4.46 -27.74
C ASP A 165 -19.30 5.92 -27.26
N GLY A 166 -18.40 6.12 -26.29
CA GLY A 166 -17.70 7.39 -26.05
C GLY A 166 -16.48 7.50 -26.98
N PRO A 167 -16.00 8.72 -27.30
CA PRO A 167 -15.28 9.05 -28.54
C PRO A 167 -14.18 8.03 -28.84
N GLU A 168 -14.50 7.09 -29.74
CA GLU A 168 -13.65 6.15 -30.44
C GLU A 168 -12.34 5.81 -29.70
N SER A 169 -12.27 4.64 -29.06
CA SER A 169 -10.99 3.97 -28.86
C SER A 169 -10.31 3.91 -30.24
N ARG A 170 -9.42 4.87 -30.51
CA ARG A 170 -8.84 5.07 -31.83
C ARG A 170 -7.83 3.96 -32.03
N ARG A 171 -8.30 2.84 -32.56
CA ARG A 171 -7.43 1.79 -33.06
C ARG A 171 -6.70 2.33 -34.27
N LEU A 172 -5.38 2.33 -34.21
CA LEU A 172 -4.52 2.80 -35.29
C LEU A 172 -3.61 1.65 -35.73
N PRO A 173 -3.44 1.40 -37.03
CA PRO A 173 -2.42 0.46 -37.50
C PRO A 173 -1.04 0.87 -36.98
N ALA A 174 -0.17 -0.10 -36.64
CA ALA A 174 1.16 0.19 -36.11
C ALA A 174 1.98 1.09 -37.03
N ALA A 175 1.82 0.97 -38.35
CA ALA A 175 2.47 1.85 -39.33
C ALA A 175 2.06 3.33 -39.21
N GLY A 176 0.90 3.60 -38.63
CA GLY A 176 0.37 4.94 -38.38
C GLY A 176 0.85 5.59 -37.08
N LEU A 177 1.58 4.86 -36.22
CA LEU A 177 2.08 5.43 -34.97
C LEU A 177 3.06 6.58 -35.22
N GLU A 178 2.95 7.61 -34.39
CA GLU A 178 3.85 8.77 -34.39
C GLU A 178 4.40 9.01 -32.97
N PRO A 179 5.61 9.60 -32.85
CA PRO A 179 6.13 10.02 -31.57
C PRO A 179 5.17 10.95 -30.81
N GLY A 180 4.97 10.70 -29.52
CA GLY A 180 4.04 11.42 -28.65
C GLY A 180 2.65 10.79 -28.54
N MET A 181 2.33 9.76 -29.34
CA MET A 181 1.12 8.95 -29.14
C MET A 181 1.28 8.00 -27.93
N TYR A 182 0.17 7.59 -27.33
CA TYR A 182 0.16 6.63 -26.22
C TYR A 182 -0.57 5.36 -26.62
N VAL A 183 0.12 4.22 -26.56
CA VAL A 183 -0.45 2.89 -26.87
C VAL A 183 -0.87 2.22 -25.57
N ALA A 184 -2.05 1.61 -25.54
CA ALA A 184 -2.59 0.92 -24.37
C ALA A 184 -1.65 -0.21 -23.90
N SER A 185 -1.36 -0.27 -22.61
CA SER A 185 -0.52 -1.34 -22.03
C SER A 185 -1.33 -2.54 -21.54
N GLY A 186 -2.63 -2.37 -21.33
CA GLY A 186 -3.50 -3.31 -20.60
C GLY A 186 -3.34 -3.28 -19.08
N GLU A 187 -2.44 -2.45 -18.53
CA GLU A 187 -2.21 -2.32 -17.10
C GLU A 187 -2.96 -1.11 -16.51
N PRO A 188 -3.80 -1.29 -15.46
CA PRO A 188 -4.57 -0.19 -14.89
C PRO A 188 -3.71 0.87 -14.20
N GLU A 189 -2.52 0.51 -13.70
CA GLU A 189 -1.60 1.45 -13.05
C GLU A 189 -0.78 2.28 -14.06
N MET A 190 -0.69 1.82 -15.30
CA MET A 190 0.09 2.45 -16.37
C MET A 190 -0.66 2.31 -17.70
N PRO A 191 -1.80 2.99 -17.87
CA PRO A 191 -2.78 2.68 -18.91
C PRO A 191 -2.24 2.82 -20.34
N GLY A 192 -1.18 3.61 -20.55
CA GLY A 192 -0.57 3.75 -21.87
C GLY A 192 0.93 4.05 -21.83
N TRP A 193 1.61 3.65 -22.91
CA TRP A 193 3.04 3.82 -23.15
C TRP A 193 3.26 4.84 -24.25
N GLU A 194 4.05 5.87 -23.96
CA GLU A 194 4.37 6.93 -24.93
C GLU A 194 5.31 6.38 -26.00
N VAL A 195 4.92 6.52 -27.27
CA VAL A 195 5.76 6.23 -28.43
C VAL A 195 6.84 7.32 -28.53
N ARG A 196 8.10 6.92 -28.46
CA ARG A 196 9.26 7.83 -28.59
C ARG A 196 9.83 7.82 -29.99
N HIS A 197 9.89 6.64 -30.60
CA HIS A 197 10.44 6.46 -31.93
C HIS A 197 9.74 5.30 -32.63
N VAL A 198 9.60 5.43 -33.95
CA VAL A 198 9.02 4.42 -34.83
C VAL A 198 10.01 4.17 -35.96
N GLU A 199 10.56 2.97 -36.00
CA GLU A 199 11.48 2.49 -37.00
C GLU A 199 10.70 1.65 -38.02
N ARG A 200 10.83 1.99 -39.31
CA ARG A 200 10.17 1.27 -40.40
C ARG A 200 11.23 0.49 -41.16
N ALA A 201 10.98 -0.80 -41.41
CA ALA A 201 11.90 -1.63 -42.16
C ALA A 201 12.13 -1.07 -43.58
N GLU A 202 13.40 -0.89 -43.99
CA GLU A 202 13.76 -0.38 -45.31
C GLU A 202 13.52 -1.40 -46.43
N ASP A 203 13.53 -2.69 -46.08
CA ASP A 203 13.44 -3.82 -47.02
C ASP A 203 12.02 -4.06 -47.57
N GLY A 204 11.05 -3.21 -47.22
CA GLY A 204 9.64 -3.41 -47.55
C GLY A 204 8.99 -4.55 -46.77
N ALA A 205 9.61 -5.00 -45.68
CA ALA A 205 8.96 -5.89 -44.72
C ALA A 205 7.87 -5.12 -43.95
N ASP A 206 6.72 -5.77 -43.73
CA ASP A 206 5.57 -5.20 -43.02
C ASP A 206 5.80 -5.15 -41.49
N LEU A 207 7.01 -4.83 -41.03
CA LEU A 207 7.35 -4.72 -39.62
C LEU A 207 7.68 -3.28 -39.23
N VAL A 208 7.17 -2.89 -38.06
CA VAL A 208 7.37 -1.58 -37.47
C VAL A 208 7.93 -1.76 -36.07
N GLY A 209 9.18 -1.33 -35.87
CA GLY A 209 9.83 -1.27 -34.57
C GLY A 209 9.37 -0.02 -33.82
N VAL A 210 8.94 -0.16 -32.57
CA VAL A 210 8.44 0.95 -31.75
C VAL A 210 9.23 1.00 -30.46
N VAL A 211 9.86 2.15 -30.21
CA VAL A 211 10.54 2.45 -28.95
C VAL A 211 9.57 3.25 -28.08
N PHE A 212 9.28 2.74 -26.89
CA PHE A 212 8.41 3.43 -25.92
C PHE A 212 9.23 4.22 -24.89
N ALA A 213 8.58 5.08 -24.11
CA ALA A 213 9.21 5.76 -22.98
C ALA A 213 9.65 4.73 -21.91
N GLY A 214 10.95 4.42 -21.89
CA GLY A 214 11.56 3.40 -21.03
C GLY A 214 12.56 2.55 -21.81
N PRO A 215 13.04 1.42 -21.26
CA PRO A 215 13.93 0.49 -21.97
C PRO A 215 13.17 -0.47 -22.91
N TYR A 216 11.96 -0.10 -23.35
CA TYR A 216 11.05 -1.01 -24.05
C TYR A 216 11.06 -0.77 -25.55
N TYR A 217 11.32 -1.85 -26.29
CA TYR A 217 11.24 -1.94 -27.74
C TYR A 217 10.31 -3.10 -28.09
N MET A 218 9.37 -2.88 -29.02
CA MET A 218 8.50 -3.93 -29.55
C MET A 218 8.39 -3.80 -31.06
N GLU A 219 8.23 -4.94 -31.73
CA GLU A 219 7.99 -5.03 -33.17
C GLU A 219 6.56 -5.45 -33.42
N TYR A 220 5.89 -4.74 -34.31
CA TYR A 220 4.51 -5.00 -34.70
C TYR A 220 4.41 -5.24 -36.20
N ASP A 221 3.39 -5.99 -36.61
CA ASP A 221 3.00 -5.98 -38.01
C ASP A 221 2.44 -4.59 -38.37
N ALA A 222 2.81 -4.06 -39.53
CA ALA A 222 2.43 -2.73 -40.00
C ALA A 222 0.91 -2.51 -40.00
N THR A 223 0.14 -3.59 -40.19
CA THR A 223 -1.33 -3.59 -40.22
C THR A 223 -1.97 -3.89 -38.86
N GLU A 224 -1.18 -4.27 -37.85
CA GLU A 224 -1.66 -4.57 -36.51
C GLU A 224 -2.32 -3.35 -35.88
N LEU A 225 -3.58 -3.50 -35.45
CA LEU A 225 -4.36 -2.43 -34.87
C LEU A 225 -4.04 -2.30 -33.38
N LEU A 226 -3.41 -1.19 -33.01
CA LEU A 226 -3.06 -0.86 -31.64
C LEU A 226 -4.07 0.13 -31.05
N GLU A 227 -4.45 -0.09 -29.80
CA GLU A 227 -5.37 0.78 -29.09
C GLU A 227 -4.62 2.01 -28.55
N LEU A 228 -5.11 3.20 -28.90
CA LEU A 228 -4.56 4.45 -28.40
C LEU A 228 -5.29 4.90 -27.13
N VAL A 229 -4.53 5.48 -26.21
CA VAL A 229 -5.03 6.03 -24.94
C VAL A 229 -4.79 7.54 -24.91
N ASP A 230 -5.68 8.27 -24.25
CA ASP A 230 -5.54 9.71 -24.08
C ASP A 230 -4.36 10.08 -23.15
N GLU A 231 -3.60 11.10 -23.53
CA GLU A 231 -2.46 11.60 -22.74
C GLU A 231 -2.88 12.02 -21.32
N GLN A 232 -4.04 12.66 -21.16
CA GLN A 232 -4.54 13.10 -19.86
C GLN A 232 -4.81 11.91 -18.95
N LEU A 233 -5.35 10.82 -19.49
CA LEU A 233 -5.60 9.60 -18.73
C LEU A 233 -4.29 8.96 -18.25
N VAL A 234 -3.26 8.95 -19.10
CA VAL A 234 -1.92 8.49 -18.72
C VAL A 234 -1.29 9.37 -17.64
N GLU A 235 -1.39 10.70 -17.75
CA GLU A 235 -0.81 11.60 -16.74
C GLU A 235 -1.58 11.54 -15.41
N GLN A 236 -2.90 11.38 -15.43
CA GLN A 236 -3.71 11.15 -14.23
C GLN A 236 -3.30 9.85 -13.53
N ALA A 237 -3.15 8.75 -14.27
CA ALA A 237 -2.69 7.49 -13.72
C ALA A 237 -1.28 7.61 -13.12
N ARG A 238 -0.35 8.30 -13.81
CA ARG A 238 1.00 8.59 -13.30
C ARG A 238 0.96 9.43 -12.01
N ALA A 239 0.11 10.45 -11.95
CA ALA A 239 -0.06 11.28 -10.75
C ALA A 239 -0.58 10.43 -9.56
N LYS A 240 -1.57 9.57 -9.80
CA LYS A 240 -2.10 8.63 -8.81
C LYS A 240 -1.04 7.63 -8.34
N ALA A 241 -0.26 7.07 -9.26
CA ALA A 241 0.85 6.17 -8.94
C ALA A 241 1.93 6.88 -8.10
N ARG A 242 2.33 8.10 -8.45
CA ARG A 242 3.28 8.92 -7.66
C ARG A 242 2.74 9.21 -6.26
N ALA A 243 1.45 9.55 -6.13
CA ALA A 243 0.83 9.78 -4.84
C ALA A 243 0.83 8.51 -3.97
N ARG A 244 0.52 7.34 -4.55
CA ARG A 244 0.58 6.05 -3.86
C ARG A 244 2.01 5.68 -3.44
N ALA A 245 2.99 5.85 -4.33
CA ALA A 245 4.39 5.61 -4.04
C ALA A 245 4.91 6.49 -2.91
N ARG A 246 4.57 7.79 -2.93
CA ARG A 246 4.92 8.73 -1.85
C ARG A 246 4.31 8.31 -0.52
N ARG A 247 3.04 7.89 -0.51
CA ARG A 247 2.38 7.39 0.70
C ARG A 247 3.04 6.12 1.23
N ALA A 248 3.41 5.20 0.35
CA ALA A 248 4.13 3.98 0.73
C ALA A 248 5.50 4.30 1.35
N GLN A 249 6.26 5.23 0.77
CA GLN A 249 7.53 5.70 1.33
C GLN A 249 7.36 6.36 2.69
N GLN A 250 6.31 7.15 2.90
CA GLN A 250 6.01 7.76 4.20
C GLN A 250 5.69 6.71 5.25
N ILE A 251 4.88 5.70 4.91
CA ILE A 251 4.56 4.59 5.84
C ILE A 251 5.83 3.81 6.19
N GLU A 252 6.69 3.53 5.22
CA GLU A 252 7.93 2.81 5.47
C GLU A 252 8.91 3.61 6.34
N ALA A 253 9.05 4.91 6.10
CA ALA A 253 9.84 5.78 6.96
C ALA A 253 9.32 5.80 8.41
N LEU A 254 7.99 5.79 8.60
CA LEU A 254 7.38 5.71 9.93
C LEU A 254 7.63 4.37 10.61
N ARG A 255 7.60 3.25 9.86
CA ARG A 255 7.94 1.93 10.38
C ARG A 255 9.41 1.85 10.81
N GLN A 256 10.32 2.34 9.98
CA GLN A 256 11.74 2.36 10.31
C GLN A 256 12.03 3.22 11.54
N LEU A 257 11.33 4.34 11.70
CA LEU A 257 11.42 5.16 12.91
C LEU A 257 10.91 4.41 14.15
N ALA A 258 9.78 3.70 14.03
CA ALA A 258 9.23 2.90 15.13
C ALA A 258 10.18 1.77 15.53
N ASP A 259 10.67 0.99 14.56
CA ASP A 259 11.65 -0.09 14.79
C ASP A 259 12.92 0.44 15.47
N LEU A 260 13.39 1.63 15.07
CA LEU A 260 14.59 2.24 15.63
C LEU A 260 14.35 2.73 17.07
N ALA A 261 13.17 3.31 17.35
CA ALA A 261 12.78 3.70 18.71
C ALA A 261 12.60 2.50 19.64
N GLU A 262 12.18 1.34 19.13
CA GLU A 262 12.07 0.10 19.92
C GLU A 262 13.43 -0.52 20.25
N ARG A 263 14.41 -0.42 19.34
CA ARG A 263 15.72 -1.07 19.49
C ARG A 263 16.69 -0.32 20.37
N ASP A 264 16.56 0.99 20.47
CA ASP A 264 17.50 1.83 21.20
C ASP A 264 16.74 2.88 22.02
N GLU A 265 16.67 2.62 23.33
CA GLU A 265 16.05 3.49 24.35
C GLU A 265 16.68 4.90 24.38
N PHE A 266 17.91 5.04 23.86
CA PHE A 266 18.67 6.28 23.81
C PHE A 266 18.75 6.90 22.43
N VAL A 267 17.99 6.42 21.43
CA VAL A 267 17.88 7.14 20.16
C VAL A 267 17.47 8.57 20.50
N PRO A 268 18.31 9.57 20.18
CA PRO A 268 17.92 10.95 20.31
C PRO A 268 16.92 11.21 19.20
N LEU A 269 15.67 10.80 19.42
CA LEU A 269 14.54 11.42 18.78
C LEU A 269 14.73 12.92 19.01
N PRO A 270 14.56 13.77 17.98
CA PRO A 270 14.85 15.19 18.10
C PRO A 270 14.30 15.73 19.43
N PRO A 271 15.03 16.59 20.16
CA PRO A 271 14.59 17.12 21.45
C PRO A 271 13.28 17.92 21.34
N TRP A 272 12.82 18.14 20.11
CA TRP A 272 11.55 18.74 19.78
C TRP A 272 10.53 17.64 19.51
N THR A 273 9.35 17.86 20.06
CA THR A 273 8.17 17.02 19.87
C THR A 273 8.05 16.58 18.41
N LEU A 274 8.15 15.28 18.10
CA LEU A 274 7.92 14.80 16.74
C LEU A 274 6.45 15.10 16.41
N ARG A 275 6.21 16.17 15.66
CA ARG A 275 4.88 16.59 15.24
C ARG A 275 4.53 15.93 13.92
N LEU A 276 3.72 14.88 14.00
CA LEU A 276 3.13 14.25 12.83
C LEU A 276 1.83 14.99 12.51
N HIS A 277 1.82 15.76 11.44
CA HIS A 277 0.60 16.42 10.94
C HIS A 277 -0.07 15.50 9.91
N ALA A 278 -1.22 14.94 10.27
CA ALA A 278 -2.08 14.20 9.36
C ALA A 278 -3.21 15.12 8.88
N GLY A 279 -3.01 15.77 7.73
CA GLY A 279 -4.11 16.44 7.02
C GLY A 279 -5.05 15.38 6.47
N LEU A 280 -6.21 15.22 7.10
CA LEU A 280 -7.23 14.27 6.68
C LEU A 280 -8.25 14.96 5.78
N ASP A 281 -8.84 14.19 4.88
CA ASP A 281 -9.82 14.63 3.88
C ASP A 281 -11.14 15.11 4.52
N SER A 282 -11.47 14.62 5.71
CA SER A 282 -12.76 14.81 6.33
C SER A 282 -12.71 14.79 7.85
N THR A 283 -13.60 15.55 8.49
CA THR A 283 -13.76 15.52 9.95
C THR A 283 -14.15 14.13 10.45
N ALA A 284 -14.87 13.35 9.62
CA ALA A 284 -15.18 11.95 9.91
C ALA A 284 -13.93 11.06 9.94
N ALA A 285 -12.94 11.29 9.07
CA ALA A 285 -11.67 10.57 9.12
C ALA A 285 -10.89 10.92 10.40
N VAL A 286 -10.89 12.18 10.83
CA VAL A 286 -10.30 12.60 12.12
C VAL A 286 -10.96 11.87 13.28
N ARG A 287 -12.30 11.80 13.32
CA ARG A 287 -13.03 11.08 14.37
C ARG A 287 -12.74 9.58 14.40
N ARG A 288 -12.62 8.93 13.23
CA ARG A 288 -12.25 7.50 13.16
C ARG A 288 -10.85 7.25 13.69
N LEU A 289 -9.89 8.09 13.28
CA LEU A 289 -8.52 7.99 13.77
C LEU A 289 -8.46 8.24 15.28
N ALA A 290 -9.19 9.24 15.77
CA ALA A 290 -9.28 9.53 17.19
C ALA A 290 -9.89 8.38 17.99
N ALA A 291 -11.01 7.81 17.52
CA ALA A 291 -11.65 6.67 18.17
C ALA A 291 -10.75 5.43 18.21
N ALA A 292 -10.01 5.16 17.12
CA ALA A 292 -9.07 4.03 17.07
C ALA A 292 -7.88 4.18 18.05
N LEU A 293 -7.56 5.41 18.44
CA LEU A 293 -6.46 5.74 19.34
C LEU A 293 -6.95 6.17 20.75
N ASP A 294 -8.25 6.07 21.02
CA ASP A 294 -8.92 6.54 22.24
C ASP A 294 -8.60 8.01 22.61
N LEU A 295 -8.71 8.89 21.60
CA LEU A 295 -8.33 10.31 21.71
C LEU A 295 -9.54 11.23 21.78
N PRO A 296 -9.46 12.32 22.57
CA PRO A 296 -10.44 13.38 22.51
C PRO A 296 -10.37 14.11 21.15
N VAL A 297 -11.53 14.38 20.56
CA VAL A 297 -11.67 15.23 19.38
C VAL A 297 -12.12 16.61 19.81
N SER A 298 -11.36 17.63 19.44
CA SER A 298 -11.79 19.04 19.50
C SER A 298 -12.39 19.44 18.16
N GLU A 299 -13.58 20.04 18.19
CA GLU A 299 -14.20 20.65 17.01
C GLU A 299 -14.27 22.16 17.21
N ASP A 300 -13.80 22.91 16.21
CA ASP A 300 -13.85 24.36 16.20
C ASP A 300 -14.44 24.87 14.88
N ARG A 301 -14.45 26.19 14.65
CA ARG A 301 -14.98 26.74 13.38
C ARG A 301 -14.14 26.38 12.14
N TYR A 302 -12.96 25.80 12.32
CA TYR A 302 -12.02 25.46 11.26
C TYR A 302 -12.05 23.99 10.90
N GLY A 303 -12.41 23.09 11.82
CA GLY A 303 -12.45 21.67 11.53
C GLY A 303 -12.57 20.78 12.77
N ALA A 304 -12.38 19.48 12.53
CA ALA A 304 -12.11 18.53 13.60
C ALA A 304 -10.60 18.37 13.75
N ARG A 305 -10.13 18.34 15.00
CA ARG A 305 -8.75 18.15 15.38
C ARG A 305 -8.66 17.10 16.49
N ALA A 306 -7.80 16.12 16.32
CA ALA A 306 -7.44 15.14 17.34
C ALA A 306 -5.94 15.24 17.60
N ASP A 307 -5.59 15.44 18.86
CA ASP A 307 -4.20 15.51 19.32
C ASP A 307 -3.90 14.28 20.17
N TRP A 308 -2.89 13.52 19.76
CA TRP A 308 -2.31 12.46 20.58
C TRP A 308 -0.93 12.87 21.04
N ARG A 309 -0.62 12.63 22.31
CA ARG A 309 0.71 12.79 22.84
C ARG A 309 1.16 11.48 23.48
N TYR A 310 2.32 10.99 23.04
CA TYR A 310 2.94 9.78 23.58
C TYR A 310 4.34 10.09 24.09
N GLY A 311 4.71 9.55 25.26
CA GLY A 311 5.99 9.87 25.92
C GLY A 311 6.00 11.23 26.65
N GLY A 312 7.17 11.66 27.15
CA GLY A 312 7.35 12.93 27.87
C GLY A 312 8.10 12.87 29.20
N THR A 313 8.88 11.82 29.47
CA THR A 313 9.87 11.82 30.57
C THR A 313 11.18 12.46 30.10
N GLU A 314 12.11 12.79 31.01
CA GLU A 314 13.44 13.31 30.63
C GLU A 314 14.21 12.39 29.65
N GLN A 315 13.82 11.11 29.58
CA GLN A 315 14.47 10.08 28.76
C GLN A 315 13.73 9.80 27.43
N CYS A 316 12.41 10.04 27.33
CA CYS A 316 11.63 9.81 26.11
C CYS A 316 10.94 11.10 25.64
N PRO A 317 11.37 11.72 24.53
CA PRO A 317 10.73 12.94 24.02
C PRO A 317 9.30 12.64 23.58
N ALA A 318 8.41 13.60 23.82
CA ALA A 318 7.01 13.44 23.49
C ALA A 318 6.80 13.41 21.96
N VAL A 319 6.11 12.40 21.44
CA VAL A 319 5.55 12.39 20.08
C VAL A 319 4.20 13.09 20.12
N HIS A 320 3.91 13.95 19.16
CA HIS A 320 2.62 14.63 19.03
C HIS A 320 2.03 14.37 17.64
N LEU A 321 0.96 13.59 17.58
CA LEU A 321 0.20 13.43 16.35
C LEU A 321 -0.95 14.43 16.38
N GLU A 322 -0.97 15.32 15.39
CA GLU A 322 -2.09 16.24 15.14
C GLU A 322 -2.78 15.80 13.85
N ALA A 323 -3.98 15.27 13.98
CA ALA A 323 -4.84 14.97 12.84
C ALA A 323 -5.90 16.06 12.72
N SER A 324 -6.00 16.69 11.54
CA SER A 324 -6.93 17.79 11.32
C SER A 324 -7.61 17.69 9.95
N ALA A 325 -8.88 18.04 9.88
CA ALA A 325 -9.62 18.17 8.64
C ALA A 325 -10.60 19.35 8.70
N PRO A 326 -10.72 20.16 7.64
CA PRO A 326 -11.56 21.35 7.66
C PRO A 326 -13.06 21.03 7.64
N HIS A 327 -13.89 21.95 8.16
CA HIS A 327 -15.34 21.86 8.00
C HIS A 327 -15.75 22.23 6.56
N GLY A 328 -16.20 21.25 5.78
CA GLY A 328 -16.80 21.47 4.47
C GLY A 328 -15.82 21.77 3.32
N PRO A 329 -16.33 22.04 2.09
CA PRO A 329 -15.56 21.99 0.84
C PRO A 329 -14.60 23.18 0.62
N SER A 330 -14.03 23.77 1.68
CA SER A 330 -12.93 24.73 1.54
C SER A 330 -11.58 24.09 1.15
N ALA A 331 -11.56 22.76 0.95
CA ALA A 331 -10.41 21.94 0.57
C ALA A 331 -9.73 22.37 -0.75
N GLY A 332 -10.34 23.23 -1.56
CA GLY A 332 -9.76 23.78 -2.79
C GLY A 332 -8.68 24.85 -2.59
N LYS A 333 -8.46 25.34 -1.36
CA LYS A 333 -7.25 26.08 -1.02
C LYS A 333 -6.49 25.26 0.01
N SER A 334 -5.66 24.32 -0.48
CA SER A 334 -4.61 23.77 0.35
C SER A 334 -3.86 24.95 0.96
N GLY A 335 -4.03 25.13 2.28
CA GLY A 335 -3.09 25.94 3.03
C GLY A 335 -1.73 25.42 2.64
N ARG A 336 -0.85 26.30 2.13
CA ARG A 336 0.57 25.99 1.97
C ARG A 336 0.95 25.14 3.16
N ALA A 337 1.36 23.89 2.92
CA ALA A 337 2.13 23.18 3.92
C ALA A 337 3.17 24.19 4.39
N SER A 338 3.12 24.56 5.67
CA SER A 338 4.15 25.39 6.24
C SER A 338 5.42 24.55 6.12
N VAL A 339 6.13 24.74 5.01
CA VAL A 339 7.49 24.27 4.87
C VAL A 339 8.21 25.03 5.96
N VAL A 340 8.39 24.37 7.10
CA VAL A 340 9.37 24.79 8.09
C VAL A 340 10.64 25.01 7.27
N PRO A 341 11.18 26.24 7.19
CA PRO A 341 12.42 26.46 6.46
C PRO A 341 13.43 25.45 7.00
N PRO A 342 14.23 24.78 6.15
CA PRO A 342 15.24 23.85 6.64
C PRO A 342 16.04 24.59 7.71
N LEU A 343 15.96 24.09 8.96
CA LEU A 343 16.77 24.66 10.03
C LEU A 343 18.21 24.54 9.55
N ALA A 344 18.88 25.69 9.44
CA ALA A 344 20.30 25.73 9.20
C ALA A 344 20.96 24.86 10.28
N LEU A 345 21.52 23.72 9.87
CA LEU A 345 22.37 22.91 10.72
C LEU A 345 23.44 23.86 11.30
N PRO A 346 23.74 23.79 12.61
CA PRO A 346 24.88 24.51 13.14
C PRO A 346 26.09 24.13 12.29
N ALA A 347 26.80 25.13 11.79
CA ALA A 347 27.99 24.92 10.97
C ALA A 347 28.87 23.89 11.66
N ALA A 348 29.25 22.84 10.92
CA ALA A 348 30.18 21.83 11.41
C ALA A 348 31.38 22.54 12.05
N PRO A 349 31.87 22.08 13.22
CA PRO A 349 33.07 22.66 13.80
C PRO A 349 34.16 22.66 12.75
N ALA A 350 34.80 23.83 12.57
CA ALA A 350 35.86 24.00 11.59
C ALA A 350 36.84 22.83 11.73
N ALA A 351 37.05 22.11 10.62
CA ALA A 351 38.04 21.04 10.57
C ALA A 351 39.37 21.59 11.11
N PRO A 352 40.11 20.81 11.92
CA PRO A 352 41.41 21.25 12.42
C PRO A 352 42.27 21.63 11.22
N GLU A 353 42.75 22.87 11.28
CA GLU A 353 43.62 23.48 10.28
C GLU A 353 44.80 22.54 10.02
N THR A 354 44.80 21.90 8.85
CA THR A 354 45.89 21.04 8.41
C THR A 354 47.13 21.90 8.33
N ALA A 355 48.08 21.68 9.24
CA ALA A 355 49.35 22.38 9.24
C ALA A 355 50.01 22.27 7.84
N PRO A 356 50.53 23.38 7.28
CA PRO A 356 51.14 23.36 5.97
C PRO A 356 52.32 22.40 5.95
N ALA A 357 52.30 21.48 4.98
CA ALA A 357 53.40 20.58 4.69
C ALA A 357 54.68 21.39 4.48
N ALA A 358 55.75 20.98 5.17
CA ALA A 358 57.08 21.52 4.99
C ALA A 358 57.47 21.44 3.50
N PRO A 359 58.06 22.50 2.92
CA PRO A 359 58.54 22.45 1.56
C PRO A 359 59.64 21.39 1.44
N ALA A 360 59.49 20.51 0.44
CA ALA A 360 60.51 19.57 0.03
C ALA A 360 61.80 20.34 -0.27
N GLU A 361 62.89 19.93 0.36
CA GLU A 361 64.21 20.48 0.12
C GLU A 361 64.60 20.22 -1.34
N ASP A 362 64.88 21.31 -2.06
CA ASP A 362 65.48 21.32 -3.38
C ASP A 362 66.82 20.59 -3.32
N GLU A 363 66.88 19.45 -3.98
CA GLU A 363 68.11 18.70 -4.24
C GLU A 363 68.98 19.53 -5.19
N GLN A 364 69.96 20.24 -4.62
CA GLN A 364 70.94 21.02 -5.34
C GLN A 364 71.73 20.14 -6.32
N SER A 365 71.55 20.43 -7.62
CA SER A 365 72.49 20.03 -8.66
C SER A 365 73.80 20.82 -8.49
N GLY A 366 74.77 20.24 -7.79
CA GLY A 366 76.15 20.70 -7.77
C GLY A 366 76.98 19.90 -8.76
N GLY A 367 77.26 20.48 -9.92
CA GLY A 367 78.19 19.95 -10.89
C GLY A 367 79.65 20.38 -10.63
N GLU A 368 80.54 19.67 -11.33
CA GLU A 368 81.98 19.93 -11.57
C GLU A 368 82.92 19.66 -10.36
N ARG A 369 84.01 18.88 -10.47
CA ARG A 369 84.94 18.59 -11.58
C ARG A 369 85.51 17.18 -11.50
#